data_AF-A0A3D2UCA1-F1
#
_entry.id   AF-A0A3D2UCA1-F1
#
_cell.length_a   1.000
_cell.length_b   1.000
_cell.length_c   1.000
_cell.angle_alpha   90.00
_cell.angle_beta   90.00
_cell.angle_gamma   90.00
#
_symmetry.space_group_name_H-M   'P 1'
#
loop_
_entity.id
_entity.type
_entity.pdbx_description
1 polymer ?
#
loop_
_entity_poly.entity_id
_entity_poly.type
_entity_poly.pdbx_seq_one_letter_code
_entity_poly.pdbx_strand_id
1 'polypeptide(L)'
;MRIEPSMYLGRLVDDVRKARGRIVIRRFESQRSLSVLPESVIVNCTGLGAKALVGDGELTPLKGQLTLLMPQKEVDYSTFGAASQTAGGFVHMLPRRDGVALGGTSVEGDWSLDPDPDALRRIVEAHIDLFSRMD
;
A
#
# COMPACT_ATOMS: atom_id res chain seq x y z
N MET A 1 0.63 15.79 -4.21
CA MET A 1 -0.75 15.21 -4.24
C MET A 1 -0.85 14.21 -3.11
N ARG A 2 -1.87 14.33 -2.24
CA ARG A 2 -2.09 13.44 -1.10
C ARG A 2 -3.35 12.61 -1.34
N ILE A 3 -3.24 11.29 -1.35
CA ILE A 3 -4.37 10.37 -1.51
C ILE A 3 -4.54 9.62 -0.19
N GLU A 4 -5.75 9.62 0.36
CA GLU A 4 -6.11 8.80 1.51
C GLU A 4 -6.89 7.58 0.99
N PRO A 5 -6.28 6.38 0.92
CA PRO A 5 -6.87 5.23 0.24
C PRO A 5 -8.24 4.83 0.80
N SER A 6 -8.40 4.92 2.12
CA SER A 6 -9.66 4.60 2.83
C SER A 6 -10.83 5.48 2.36
N MET A 7 -10.58 6.74 1.98
CA MET A 7 -11.60 7.63 1.42
C MET A 7 -11.72 7.50 -0.10
N TYR A 8 -10.58 7.49 -0.79
CA TYR A 8 -10.55 7.53 -2.25
C TYR A 8 -11.15 6.27 -2.87
N LEU A 9 -10.82 5.08 -2.34
CA LEU A 9 -11.37 3.83 -2.84
C LEU A 9 -12.88 3.72 -2.58
N GLY A 10 -13.36 4.21 -1.43
CA GLY A 10 -14.79 4.31 -1.15
C GLY A 10 -15.53 5.15 -2.19
N ARG A 11 -14.93 6.28 -2.58
CA ARG A 11 -15.50 7.14 -3.64
C ARG A 11 -15.53 6.44 -5.00
N LEU A 12 -14.45 5.75 -5.39
CA LEU A 12 -14.42 5.00 -6.66
C LEU A 12 -15.48 3.90 -6.71
N VAL A 13 -15.68 3.18 -5.60
CA VAL A 13 -16.75 2.18 -5.47
C VAL A 13 -18.13 2.81 -5.66
N ASP A 14 -18.36 3.98 -5.08
CA ASP A 14 -19.63 4.70 -5.25
C ASP A 14 -19.85 5.16 -6.69
N ASP A 15 -18.79 5.60 -7.37
CA ASP A 15 -18.88 6.03 -8.76
C ASP A 15 -19.18 4.84 -9.69
N VAL A 16 -18.62 3.64 -9.43
CA VAL A 16 -19.02 2.40 -10.11
C VAL A 16 -20.51 2.08 -9.90
N ARG A 17 -21.00 2.20 -8.68
CA ARG A 17 -22.43 1.96 -8.36
C ARG A 17 -23.35 2.95 -9.05
N LYS A 18 -22.99 4.24 -9.08
CA LYS A 18 -23.75 5.30 -9.79
C LYS A 18 -23.79 5.06 -11.29
N ALA A 19 -22.71 4.54 -11.86
CA ALA A 19 -22.66 4.08 -13.25
C ALA A 19 -23.42 2.75 -13.48
N ARG A 20 -24.16 2.25 -12.47
CA ARG A 20 -24.91 0.98 -12.50
C ARG A 20 -24.03 -0.26 -12.65
N GLY A 21 -22.74 -0.15 -12.34
CA GLY A 21 -21.83 -1.29 -12.23
C GLY A 21 -22.22 -2.20 -11.06
N ARG A 22 -22.05 -3.52 -11.25
CA ARG A 22 -22.30 -4.52 -10.21
C ARG A 22 -20.99 -4.99 -9.61
N ILE A 23 -20.90 -4.99 -8.28
CA ILE A 23 -19.76 -5.54 -7.55
C ILE A 23 -20.15 -6.92 -7.03
N VAL A 24 -19.40 -7.94 -7.43
CA VAL A 24 -19.61 -9.33 -7.02
C VAL A 24 -18.34 -9.81 -6.34
N ILE A 25 -18.47 -10.27 -5.09
CA ILE A 25 -17.36 -10.91 -4.38
C ILE A 25 -17.25 -12.34 -4.89
N ARG A 26 -16.18 -12.62 -5.63
CA ARG A 26 -15.91 -13.94 -6.21
C ARG A 26 -14.41 -14.20 -6.23
N ARG A 27 -14.02 -15.44 -5.96
CA ARG A 27 -12.64 -15.91 -6.03
C ARG A 27 -12.41 -16.69 -7.32
N PHE A 28 -11.26 -16.45 -7.95
CA PHE A 28 -10.78 -17.16 -9.14
C PHE A 28 -9.40 -17.74 -8.81
N GLU A 29 -9.24 -19.06 -8.95
CA GLU A 29 -7.99 -19.76 -8.58
C GLU A 29 -7.04 -19.92 -9.77
N SER A 30 -7.55 -19.78 -11.00
CA SER A 30 -6.77 -20.00 -12.22
C SER A 30 -7.41 -19.33 -13.44
N GLN A 31 -6.64 -19.15 -14.50
CA GLN A 31 -7.12 -18.60 -15.77
C GLN A 31 -8.31 -19.40 -16.33
N ARG A 32 -8.34 -20.72 -16.15
CA ARG A 32 -9.47 -21.56 -16.57
C ARG A 32 -10.77 -21.18 -15.85
N SER A 33 -10.69 -20.75 -14.58
CA SER A 33 -11.87 -20.32 -13.83
C SER A 33 -12.50 -19.03 -14.39
N LEU A 34 -11.79 -18.28 -15.24
CA LEU A 34 -12.33 -17.10 -15.91
C LEU A 34 -13.28 -17.45 -17.07
N SER A 35 -13.16 -18.65 -17.67
CA SER A 35 -13.98 -19.04 -18.82
C SER A 35 -15.45 -19.28 -18.49
N VAL A 36 -15.81 -19.29 -17.21
CA VAL A 36 -17.20 -19.40 -16.74
C VAL A 36 -17.93 -18.05 -16.75
N LEU A 37 -17.21 -16.95 -17.00
CA LEU A 37 -17.77 -15.62 -17.06
C LEU A 37 -18.49 -15.42 -18.41
N PRO A 38 -19.75 -14.94 -18.41
CA PRO A 38 -20.48 -14.66 -19.65
C PRO A 38 -19.99 -13.40 -20.38
N GLU A 39 -19.18 -12.57 -19.74
CA GLU A 39 -18.67 -11.32 -20.31
C GLU A 39 -17.68 -11.56 -21.46
N SER A 40 -17.79 -10.79 -22.54
CA SER A 40 -16.95 -10.91 -23.74
C SER A 40 -15.54 -10.32 -23.58
N VAL A 41 -15.36 -9.43 -22.60
CA VAL A 41 -14.09 -8.75 -22.32
C VAL A 41 -13.79 -8.84 -20.84
N ILE A 42 -12.57 -9.25 -20.52
CA ILE A 42 -12.05 -9.31 -19.16
C ILE A 42 -10.86 -8.36 -19.07
N VAL A 43 -10.92 -7.41 -18.13
CA VAL A 43 -9.79 -6.55 -17.79
C VAL A 43 -9.16 -7.09 -16.51
N ASN A 44 -7.95 -7.63 -16.60
CA ASN A 44 -7.25 -8.21 -15.45
C ASN A 44 -6.54 -7.13 -14.62
N CYS A 45 -7.06 -6.84 -13.43
CA CYS A 45 -6.51 -5.87 -12.47
C CYS A 45 -6.11 -6.51 -11.13
N THR A 46 -5.68 -7.78 -11.12
CA THR A 46 -5.42 -8.53 -9.86
C THR A 46 -4.08 -8.22 -9.18
N GLY A 47 -3.28 -7.30 -9.73
CA GLY A 47 -1.97 -6.95 -9.19
C GLY A 47 -1.08 -8.19 -8.98
N LEU A 48 -0.45 -8.29 -7.81
CA LEU A 48 0.43 -9.43 -7.45
C LEU A 48 -0.29 -10.79 -7.52
N GLY A 49 -1.63 -10.82 -7.40
CA GLY A 49 -2.43 -12.05 -7.57
C GLY A 49 -2.38 -12.64 -8.98
N ALA A 50 -1.96 -11.87 -9.99
CA ALA A 50 -1.78 -12.37 -11.35
C ALA A 50 -0.74 -13.49 -11.44
N LYS A 51 0.25 -13.50 -10.53
CA LYS A 51 1.24 -14.59 -10.42
C LYS A 51 0.56 -15.96 -10.29
N ALA A 52 -0.42 -16.06 -9.39
CA ALA A 52 -1.17 -17.29 -9.18
C ALA A 52 -2.27 -17.49 -10.24
N LEU A 53 -2.96 -16.41 -10.62
CA LEU A 53 -4.14 -16.50 -11.49
C LEU A 53 -3.81 -16.87 -12.94
N VAL A 54 -2.80 -16.22 -13.53
CA VAL A 54 -2.43 -16.38 -14.95
C VAL A 54 -1.01 -16.88 -15.16
N GLY A 55 -0.31 -17.26 -14.09
CA GLY A 55 1.02 -17.86 -14.17
C GLY A 55 2.15 -16.88 -14.49
N ASP A 56 2.00 -15.60 -14.12
CA ASP A 56 3.02 -14.58 -14.36
C ASP A 56 4.23 -14.79 -13.43
N GLY A 57 5.27 -15.43 -13.96
CA GLY A 57 6.49 -15.78 -13.24
C GLY A 57 7.36 -14.57 -12.86
N GLU A 58 7.25 -13.46 -13.59
CA GLU A 58 8.09 -12.27 -13.43
C GLU A 58 7.69 -11.43 -12.21
N LEU A 59 6.46 -11.58 -11.72
CA LEU A 59 5.98 -10.86 -10.55
C LEU A 59 6.65 -11.34 -9.25
N THR A 60 7.24 -10.40 -8.52
CA THR A 60 7.82 -10.58 -7.19
C THR A 60 7.30 -9.50 -6.23
N PRO A 61 7.04 -9.79 -4.94
CA PRO A 61 6.63 -8.77 -3.98
C PRO A 61 7.80 -7.86 -3.63
N LEU A 62 7.47 -6.61 -3.32
CA LEU A 62 8.34 -5.69 -2.60
C LEU A 62 7.58 -5.27 -1.34
N LYS A 63 7.87 -5.92 -0.21
CA LYS A 63 7.13 -5.70 1.03
C LYS A 63 7.45 -4.32 1.60
N GLY A 64 6.38 -3.53 1.77
CA GLY A 64 6.37 -2.27 2.48
C GLY A 64 5.59 -2.38 3.79
N GLN A 65 6.16 -1.90 4.88
CA GLN A 65 5.55 -1.81 6.19
C GLN A 65 5.37 -0.35 6.56
N LEU A 66 4.18 -0.04 7.08
CA LEU A 66 3.85 1.27 7.62
C LEU A 66 3.65 1.18 9.13
N THR A 67 4.16 2.18 9.85
CA THR A 67 3.80 2.43 11.25
C THR A 67 2.83 3.59 11.28
N LEU A 68 1.62 3.35 11.80
CA LEU A 68 0.58 4.37 11.88
C LEU A 68 0.55 5.00 13.27
N LEU A 69 0.80 6.31 13.34
CA LEU A 69 0.60 7.11 14.54
C LEU A 69 -0.80 7.71 14.55
N MET A 70 -1.23 8.18 15.72
CA MET A 70 -2.49 8.91 15.85
C MET A 70 -2.52 10.17 14.96
N PRO A 71 -3.70 10.61 14.51
CA PRO A 71 -3.83 11.84 13.73
C PRO A 71 -3.30 13.06 14.49
N GLN A 72 -2.53 13.90 13.79
CA GLN A 72 -1.99 15.17 14.30
C GLN A 72 -2.41 16.27 13.31
N LYS A 73 -3.22 17.22 13.76
CA LYS A 73 -3.85 18.24 12.89
C LYS A 73 -2.86 19.31 12.44
N GLU A 74 -1.84 19.52 13.23
CA GLU A 74 -0.73 20.44 13.03
C GLU A 74 0.27 19.96 11.98
N VAL A 75 0.28 18.66 11.66
CA VAL A 75 1.16 18.09 10.63
C VAL A 75 0.45 18.14 9.28
N ASP A 76 0.76 19.17 8.48
CA ASP A 76 0.16 19.42 7.17
C ASP A 76 1.09 19.17 5.97
N TYR A 77 2.31 18.72 6.25
CA TYR A 77 3.34 18.42 5.26
C TYR A 77 3.71 16.94 5.22
N SER A 78 4.38 16.50 4.17
CA SER A 78 4.87 15.13 4.01
C SER A 78 6.38 15.13 3.83
N THR A 79 7.06 14.11 4.31
CA THR A 79 8.47 13.86 3.98
C THR A 79 8.55 12.80 2.90
N PHE A 80 9.42 13.01 1.91
CA PHE A 80 9.66 12.06 0.83
C PHE A 80 11.16 11.97 0.56
N GLY A 81 11.70 10.75 0.55
CA GLY A 81 13.06 10.52 0.07
C GLY A 81 14.14 11.08 0.99
N ALA A 82 13.87 11.23 2.29
CA ALA A 82 14.93 11.53 3.25
C ALA A 82 15.80 10.28 3.43
N ALA A 83 17.04 10.33 2.95
CA ALA A 83 18.00 9.27 3.19
C ALA A 83 18.31 9.20 4.69
N SER A 84 18.09 8.03 5.27
CA SER A 84 18.31 7.77 6.68
C SER A 84 19.28 6.61 6.82
N GLN A 85 20.43 6.90 7.44
CA GLN A 85 21.40 5.86 7.77
C GLN A 85 20.85 4.88 8.81
N THR A 86 20.00 5.37 9.72
CA THR A 86 19.33 4.57 10.76
C THR A 86 18.28 3.61 10.18
N ALA A 87 17.60 4.01 9.09
CA ALA A 87 16.67 3.15 8.36
C ALA A 87 17.35 2.24 7.32
N GLY A 88 18.63 2.49 6.98
CA GLY A 88 19.31 1.81 5.87
C GLY A 88 18.72 2.14 4.50
N GLY A 89 18.07 3.29 4.35
CA GLY A 89 17.32 3.63 3.14
C GLY A 89 16.55 4.95 3.24
N PHE A 90 15.50 5.09 2.43
CA PHE A 90 14.65 6.28 2.43
C PHE A 90 13.49 6.15 3.41
N VAL A 91 13.21 7.20 4.17
CA VAL A 91 11.99 7.30 4.98
C VAL A 91 10.99 8.28 4.36
N HIS A 92 9.72 8.04 4.63
CA HIS A 92 8.63 8.93 4.24
C HIS A 92 7.54 9.00 5.30
N MET A 93 6.94 10.17 5.42
CA MET A 93 5.82 10.46 6.32
C MET A 93 4.67 11.08 5.54
N LEU A 94 3.46 10.56 5.74
CA LEU A 94 2.23 11.06 5.13
C LEU A 94 1.18 11.32 6.22
N PRO A 95 0.80 12.58 6.48
CA PRO A 95 -0.31 12.88 7.39
C PRO A 95 -1.64 12.56 6.69
N ARG A 96 -2.52 11.82 7.37
CA ARG A 96 -3.85 11.44 6.90
C ARG A 96 -4.88 11.79 7.97
N ARG A 97 -6.16 11.81 7.61
CA ARG A 97 -7.25 12.06 8.59
C ARG A 97 -7.34 10.95 9.63
N ASP A 98 -6.98 9.73 9.24
CA ASP A 98 -7.01 8.52 10.07
C ASP A 98 -5.67 8.19 10.74
N GLY A 99 -4.62 8.99 10.54
CA GLY A 99 -3.33 8.83 11.22
C GLY A 99 -2.16 9.47 10.49
N VAL A 100 -0.98 9.47 11.10
CA VAL A 100 0.26 9.81 10.39
C VAL A 100 0.98 8.52 10.03
N ALA A 101 1.15 8.27 8.74
CA ALA A 101 1.81 7.05 8.26
C ALA A 101 3.31 7.29 8.11
N LEU A 102 4.09 6.52 8.86
CA LEU A 102 5.55 6.44 8.72
C LEU A 102 5.90 5.20 7.91
N GLY A 103 6.76 5.35 6.91
CA GLY A 103 7.22 4.24 6.10
C GLY A 103 8.68 4.38 5.70
N GLY A 104 9.13 3.43 4.89
CA GLY A 104 10.50 3.40 4.36
C GLY A 104 11.10 2.02 4.15
N THR A 105 10.34 0.95 4.40
CA THR A 105 10.84 -0.41 4.14
C THR A 105 10.53 -0.84 2.72
N SER A 106 11.49 -1.55 2.11
CA SER A 106 11.34 -2.21 0.82
C SER A 106 12.09 -3.54 0.89
N VAL A 107 11.37 -4.66 1.10
CA VAL A 107 11.98 -5.99 1.21
C VAL A 107 11.53 -6.84 0.03
N GLU A 108 12.44 -7.08 -0.91
CA GLU A 108 12.15 -7.84 -2.12
C GLU A 108 11.96 -9.33 -1.79
N GLY A 109 10.96 -9.96 -2.41
CA GLY A 109 10.70 -11.39 -2.27
C GLY A 109 10.06 -11.83 -0.95
N ASP A 110 9.88 -10.93 0.03
CA ASP A 110 9.17 -11.27 1.27
C ASP A 110 7.65 -11.29 1.04
N TRP A 111 7.07 -12.49 1.14
CA TRP A 111 5.63 -12.73 1.03
C TRP A 111 4.91 -12.72 2.38
N SER A 112 5.62 -12.60 3.50
CA SER A 112 5.01 -12.58 4.84
C SER A 112 4.15 -11.32 5.02
N LEU A 113 2.97 -11.51 5.58
CA LEU A 113 2.07 -10.43 6.01
C LEU A 113 2.35 -10.00 7.45
N ASP A 114 3.26 -10.66 8.15
CA ASP A 114 3.57 -10.36 9.54
C ASP A 114 4.37 -9.06 9.63
N PRO A 115 4.01 -8.17 10.57
CA PRO A 115 4.79 -6.98 10.83
C PRO A 115 6.15 -7.36 11.44
N ASP A 116 7.22 -6.73 10.96
CA ASP A 116 8.57 -6.79 11.51
C ASP A 116 8.72 -5.75 12.65
N PRO A 117 8.85 -6.19 13.92
CA PRO A 117 9.03 -5.29 15.05
C PRO A 117 10.34 -4.48 14.99
N ASP A 118 11.38 -5.03 14.37
CA ASP A 118 12.66 -4.34 14.22
C ASP A 118 12.54 -3.23 13.16
N ALA A 119 11.80 -3.49 12.07
CA ALA A 119 11.47 -2.45 11.10
C ALA A 119 10.66 -1.31 11.72
N LEU A 120 9.70 -1.62 12.60
CA LEU A 120 8.96 -0.60 13.34
C LEU A 120 9.93 0.31 14.11
N ARG A 121 10.82 -0.27 14.94
CA ARG A 121 11.76 0.52 15.75
C ARG A 121 12.67 1.37 14.87
N ARG A 122 13.29 0.77 13.84
CA ARG A 122 14.17 1.49 12.89
C ARG A 122 13.47 2.66 12.22
N ILE A 123 12.24 2.49 11.74
CA ILE A 123 11.49 3.54 11.04
C ILE A 123 11.10 4.67 11.98
N VAL A 124 10.69 4.38 13.22
CA VAL A 124 10.36 5.40 14.21
C VAL A 124 11.62 6.19 14.60
N GLU A 125 12.71 5.50 14.92
CA GLU A 125 14.00 6.12 15.27
C GLU A 125 14.53 7.00 14.13
N ALA A 126 14.40 6.55 12.88
CA ALA A 126 14.79 7.33 11.71
C ALA A 126 13.98 8.63 11.55
N HIS A 127 12.68 8.63 11.87
CA HIS A 127 11.90 9.86 11.84
C HIS A 127 12.25 10.78 13.01
N ILE A 128 12.52 10.24 14.20
CA ILE A 128 13.00 11.04 15.35
C ILE A 128 14.31 11.76 14.98
N ASP A 129 15.28 11.03 14.42
CA ASP A 129 16.57 11.59 13.98
C ASP A 129 16.42 12.59 12.82
N LEU A 130 15.50 12.34 11.88
CA LEU A 130 15.22 13.28 10.80
C LEU A 130 14.73 14.62 11.37
N PHE A 131 13.74 14.59 12.25
CA PHE A 131 13.11 15.80 12.77
C PHE A 131 13.98 16.54 13.80
N SER A 132 14.83 15.84 14.56
CA SER A 132 15.77 16.49 15.49
C SER A 132 16.85 17.33 14.79
N ARG A 133 17.05 17.12 13.48
CA ARG A 133 17.98 17.89 12.64
C ARG A 133 17.32 19.05 11.91
N MET A 134 16.00 19.22 12.06
CA MET A 134 15.24 20.29 11.41
C MET A 134 15.06 21.53 12.30
N ASP A 135 15.49 21.44 13.56
CA ASP A 135 15.66 22.58 14.47
C ASP A 135 16.98 23.32 14.21
#